data_AF-A0A923ZUA9-F1
#
_entry.id   AF-A0A923ZUA9-F1
#
_cell.length_a   1.000
_cell.length_b   1.000
_cell.length_c   1.000
_cell.angle_alpha   90.00
_cell.angle_beta   90.00
_cell.angle_gamma   90.00
#
_symmetry.space_group_name_H-M   'P 1'
#
loop_
_entity.id
_entity.type
_entity.pdbx_description
1 polymer ?
#
loop_
_entity_poly.entity_id
_entity_poly.type
_entity_poly.pdbx_seq_one_letter_code
_entity_poly.pdbx_strand_id
1 'polypeptide(L)'
;MKFKLQLVCELAENEAISTEDLFAFEKEFDSFESIGMSLAESKDILKSLQQNIIEKQLEAFIKRKHLQKLRKKGSYVVKLKTLFGDISFKSPRYYSSEGTE
;
A
#
# COMPACT_ATOMS: atom_id res chain seq x y z
N MET A 1 19.09 -12.94 14.83
CA MET A 1 18.62 -11.57 15.06
C MET A 1 17.31 -11.34 14.33
N LYS A 2 16.35 -10.67 14.97
CA LYS A 2 15.02 -10.42 14.41
C LYS A 2 14.89 -8.95 14.01
N PHE A 3 14.47 -8.73 12.77
CA PHE A 3 14.22 -7.42 12.20
C PHE A 3 12.74 -7.26 11.87
N LYS A 4 12.22 -6.05 12.09
CA LYS A 4 10.85 -5.69 11.77
C LYS A 4 10.84 -4.32 11.11
N LEU A 5 10.21 -4.22 9.94
CA LEU A 5 9.98 -2.96 9.24
C LEU A 5 8.50 -2.62 9.33
N GLN A 6 8.22 -1.37 9.70
CA GLN A 6 6.87 -0.84 9.80
C GLN A 6 6.73 0.41 8.95
N LEU A 7 5.61 0.53 8.25
CA LEU A 7 5.19 1.75 7.59
C LEU A 7 4.30 2.53 8.56
N VAL A 8 4.72 3.74 8.90
CA VAL A 8 3.93 4.68 9.70
C VAL A 8 3.42 5.76 8.76
N CYS A 9 2.11 5.97 8.70
CA CYS A 9 1.47 6.94 7.84
C CYS A 9 0.57 7.87 8.65
N GLU A 10 0.81 9.17 8.48
CA GLU A 10 -0.03 10.27 8.93
C GLU A 10 -0.61 10.95 7.69
N LEU A 11 -1.95 10.95 7.56
CA LEU A 11 -2.64 11.43 6.37
C LEU A 11 -2.92 12.93 6.40
N ALA A 12 -3.10 13.49 7.59
CA ALA A 12 -3.22 14.92 7.85
C ALA A 12 -2.87 15.20 9.32
N GLU A 13 -2.58 16.46 9.62
CA GLU A 13 -2.29 16.91 10.99
C GLU A 13 -3.50 16.59 11.90
N ASN A 14 -3.24 15.88 13.01
CA ASN A 14 -4.25 15.34 13.94
C ASN A 14 -5.14 14.19 13.40
N GLU A 15 -4.86 13.59 12.25
CA GLU A 15 -5.49 12.31 11.87
C GLU A 15 -4.78 11.11 12.55
N ALA A 16 -5.51 10.01 12.70
CA ALA A 16 -4.97 8.80 13.33
C ALA A 16 -3.76 8.27 12.54
N ILE A 17 -2.65 8.07 13.23
CA ILE A 17 -1.46 7.44 12.69
C ILE A 17 -1.78 5.96 12.43
N SER A 18 -1.58 5.51 11.20
CA SER A 18 -1.65 4.10 10.85
C SER A 18 -0.25 3.48 10.84
N THR A 19 -0.12 2.30 11.45
CA THR A 19 1.14 1.54 11.49
C THR A 19 0.89 0.16 10.88
N GLU A 20 1.61 -0.14 9.81
CA GLU A 20 1.50 -1.41 9.08
C GLU A 20 2.83 -2.15 9.10
N ASP A 21 2.79 -3.43 9.43
CA ASP A 21 3.97 -4.29 9.37
C ASP A 21 4.26 -4.64 7.91
N LEU A 22 5.35 -4.09 7.36
CA LEU A 22 5.72 -4.34 5.97
C LEU A 22 6.46 -5.67 5.81
N PHE A 23 7.31 -5.99 6.78
CA PHE A 23 8.17 -7.15 6.70
C PHE A 23 8.75 -7.48 8.08
N ALA A 24 8.89 -8.77 8.36
CA ALA A 24 9.65 -9.27 9.49
C ALA A 24 10.51 -10.42 9.00
N PHE A 25 11.78 -10.40 9.37
CA PHE A 25 12.69 -11.49 9.04
C PHE A 25 13.61 -11.77 10.22
N GLU A 26 13.98 -13.03 10.32
CA GLU A 26 14.89 -13.53 11.33
C GLU A 26 16.09 -14.10 10.60
N LYS A 27 17.29 -13.59 10.91
CA LYS A 27 18.54 -14.10 10.37
C LYS A 27 19.35 -14.71 11.49
N GLU A 28 19.69 -15.98 11.34
CA GLU A 28 20.82 -16.56 12.03
C GLU A 28 22.09 -15.90 11.48
N PHE A 29 23.05 -15.60 12.35
CA PHE A 29 24.29 -14.95 11.95
C PHE A 29 25.43 -15.47 12.81
N ASP A 30 26.52 -15.86 12.15
CA ASP A 30 27.80 -16.16 12.80
C ASP A 30 28.69 -14.90 12.89
N SER A 31 28.46 -13.93 12.00
CA SER A 31 29.14 -12.62 11.99
C SER A 31 28.23 -11.51 11.43
N PHE A 32 28.49 -10.24 11.78
CA PHE A 32 27.62 -9.11 11.41
C PHE A 32 27.53 -8.86 9.90
N GLU A 33 28.55 -9.27 9.14
CA GLU A 33 28.60 -9.12 7.68
C GLU A 33 27.56 -10.01 6.96
N SER A 34 27.10 -11.08 7.62
CA SER A 34 26.05 -11.97 7.11
C SER A 34 24.63 -11.39 7.25
N ILE A 35 24.49 -10.28 7.98
CA ILE A 35 23.23 -9.56 8.21
C ILE A 35 22.92 -8.60 7.04
N GLY A 36 23.25 -8.99 5.81
CA GLY A 36 22.84 -8.27 4.61
C GLY A 36 21.37 -8.54 4.25
N MET A 37 20.86 -7.88 3.22
CA MET A 37 19.58 -8.24 2.58
C MET A 37 19.83 -8.93 1.25
N SER A 38 19.10 -10.01 1.00
CA SER A 38 19.06 -10.63 -0.32
C SER A 38 18.19 -9.80 -1.27
N LEU A 39 18.44 -9.95 -2.57
CA LEU A 39 17.62 -9.29 -3.59
C LEU A 39 16.14 -9.67 -3.51
N ALA A 40 15.84 -10.92 -3.12
CA ALA A 40 14.47 -11.39 -2.94
C ALA A 40 13.79 -10.63 -1.78
N GLU A 41 14.44 -10.56 -0.61
CA GLU A 41 13.93 -9.80 0.53
C GLU A 41 13.74 -8.32 0.20
N SER A 42 14.69 -7.69 -0.51
CA SER A 42 14.55 -6.30 -0.96
C SER A 42 13.34 -6.11 -1.88
N LYS A 43 13.10 -7.03 -2.81
CA LYS A 43 11.95 -6.97 -3.72
C LYS A 43 10.63 -7.12 -2.96
N ASP A 44 10.56 -8.06 -2.02
CA ASP A 44 9.35 -8.28 -1.22
C ASP A 44 9.02 -7.06 -0.35
N ILE A 45 10.03 -6.46 0.29
CA ILE A 45 9.85 -5.24 1.07
C ILE A 45 9.33 -4.09 0.20
N LEU A 46 9.96 -3.86 -0.96
CA LEU A 46 9.57 -2.77 -1.86
C LEU A 46 8.18 -3.00 -2.46
N LYS A 47 7.84 -4.24 -2.79
CA LYS A 47 6.49 -4.60 -3.25
C LYS A 47 5.44 -4.32 -2.17
N SER A 48 5.66 -4.78 -0.95
CA SER A 48 4.75 -4.54 0.19
C SER A 48 4.60 -3.05 0.48
N LEU A 49 5.70 -2.30 0.48
CA LEU A 49 5.68 -0.85 0.67
C LEU A 49 4.81 -0.16 -0.40
N GLN A 50 5.05 -0.46 -1.69
CA GLN A 50 4.31 0.16 -2.78
C GLN A 50 2.82 -0.21 -2.78
N GLN A 51 2.49 -1.46 -2.44
CA GLN A 51 1.10 -1.92 -2.30
C GLN A 51 0.35 -1.08 -1.25
N ASN A 52 0.90 -0.96 -0.04
CA ASN A 52 0.27 -0.20 1.04
C ASN A 52 0.13 1.30 0.69
N ILE A 53 1.17 1.90 0.09
CA ILE A 53 1.10 3.30 -0.35
C ILE A 53 -0.04 3.52 -1.36
N ILE A 54 -0.16 2.65 -2.36
CA ILE A 54 -1.18 2.80 -3.41
C ILE A 54 -2.59 2.64 -2.84
N GLU A 55 -2.80 1.70 -1.93
CA GLU A 55 -4.09 1.52 -1.26
C GLU A 55 -4.49 2.77 -0.45
N LYS A 56 -3.58 3.30 0.37
CA LYS A 56 -3.81 4.55 1.11
C LYS A 56 -4.08 5.74 0.20
N GLN A 57 -3.31 5.87 -0.89
CA GLN A 57 -3.53 6.92 -1.88
C GLN A 57 -4.91 6.81 -2.54
N LEU A 58 -5.36 5.60 -2.85
CA LEU A 58 -6.68 5.37 -3.42
C LEU A 58 -7.80 5.75 -2.45
N GLU A 59 -7.69 5.34 -1.19
CA GLU A 59 -8.66 5.70 -0.13
C GLU A 59 -8.72 7.21 0.07
N ALA A 60 -7.57 7.86 0.19
CA ALA A 60 -7.47 9.32 0.32
C ALA A 60 -8.07 10.03 -0.89
N PHE A 61 -7.82 9.52 -2.11
CA PHE A 61 -8.38 10.08 -3.34
C PHE A 61 -9.90 9.98 -3.36
N ILE A 62 -10.46 8.81 -3.04
CA ILE A 62 -11.91 8.57 -2.97
C ILE A 62 -12.55 9.52 -1.96
N LYS A 63 -11.99 9.60 -0.74
CA LYS A 63 -12.46 10.47 0.35
C LYS A 63 -12.47 11.94 -0.10
N ARG A 64 -11.35 12.41 -0.66
CA ARG A 64 -11.16 13.81 -1.13
C ARG A 64 -12.12 14.19 -2.25
N LYS A 65 -12.44 13.26 -3.15
CA LYS A 65 -13.38 13.50 -4.26
C LYS A 65 -14.84 13.20 -3.89
N HIS A 66 -15.11 12.87 -2.63
CA HIS A 66 -16.44 12.48 -2.13
C HIS A 66 -17.12 11.37 -2.96
N LEU A 67 -16.34 10.52 -3.62
CA LEU A 67 -16.87 9.49 -4.52
C LEU A 67 -17.64 8.42 -3.77
N GLN A 68 -17.35 8.23 -2.47
CA GLN A 68 -18.09 7.34 -1.58
C GLN A 68 -19.58 7.72 -1.44
N LYS A 69 -19.97 8.96 -1.76
CA LYS A 69 -21.37 9.41 -1.78
C LYS A 69 -22.10 9.03 -3.06
N LEU A 70 -21.36 8.68 -4.12
CA LEU A 70 -21.93 8.31 -5.41
C LEU A 70 -22.33 6.83 -5.40
N ARG A 71 -23.35 6.49 -6.21
CA ARG A 71 -23.72 5.08 -6.42
C ARG A 71 -22.56 4.34 -7.07
N LYS A 72 -22.12 3.26 -6.44
CA LYS A 72 -21.10 2.36 -6.98
C LYS A 72 -21.66 1.58 -8.18
N LYS A 73 -21.03 1.71 -9.34
CA LYS A 73 -21.32 0.95 -10.57
C LYS A 73 -20.71 -0.44 -10.54
N GLY A 74 -19.52 -0.57 -9.94
CA GLY A 74 -18.81 -1.83 -9.83
C GLY A 74 -17.38 -1.63 -9.34
N SER A 75 -16.55 -2.66 -9.46
CA SER A 75 -15.12 -2.59 -9.21
C SER A 75 -14.40 -3.64 -10.03
N TYR A 76 -13.16 -3.36 -10.42
CA TYR A 76 -12.30 -4.33 -11.09
C TYR A 76 -10.89 -4.27 -10.49
N VAL A 77 -10.14 -5.36 -10.62
CA VAL A 77 -8.76 -5.42 -10.16
C VAL A 77 -7.87 -4.77 -11.22
N VAL A 78 -7.14 -3.74 -10.82
CA VAL A 78 -6.05 -3.16 -11.59
C VAL A 78 -4.77 -3.83 -11.16
N LYS A 79 -3.92 -4.22 -12.12
CA LYS A 79 -2.60 -4.78 -11.88
C LYS A 79 -1.53 -3.89 -12.49
N LEU A 80 -0.65 -3.36 -11.65
CA LEU A 80 0.53 -2.61 -12.06
C LEU A 80 1.74 -3.52 -11.99
N LYS A 81 2.47 -3.65 -13.10
CA LYS A 81 3.72 -4.41 -13.15
C LYS A 81 4.87 -3.50 -12.74
N THR A 82 5.61 -3.86 -11.69
CA THR A 82 6.80 -3.12 -11.26
C THR A 82 8.03 -4.03 -11.28
N LEU A 83 9.22 -3.43 -11.16
CA LEU A 83 10.48 -4.19 -11.05
C LEU A 83 10.57 -5.06 -9.79
N PHE A 84 9.74 -4.77 -8.79
CA PHE A 84 9.73 -5.43 -7.48
C PHE A 84 8.57 -6.44 -7.37
N GLY A 85 7.70 -6.50 -8.38
CA GLY A 85 6.59 -7.44 -8.47
C GLY A 85 5.30 -6.77 -8.92
N ASP A 86 4.28 -7.59 -9.14
CA ASP A 86 2.95 -7.08 -9.51
C ASP A 86 2.23 -6.54 -8.28
N ILE A 87 1.75 -5.30 -8.38
CA ILE A 87 0.88 -4.65 -7.40
C ILE A 87 -0.55 -4.76 -7.92
N SER A 88 -1.49 -5.17 -7.08
CA SER A 88 -2.88 -5.35 -7.46
C SER A 88 -3.82 -4.66 -6.49
N PHE A 89 -4.72 -3.82 -6.99
CA PHE A 89 -5.68 -3.12 -6.15
C PHE A 89 -7.06 -3.04 -6.82
N LYS A 90 -8.11 -2.89 -6.01
CA LYS A 90 -9.49 -2.76 -6.52
C LYS A 90 -9.77 -1.32 -6.89
N SER A 91 -9.97 -1.04 -8.17
CA SER A 91 -10.45 0.27 -8.63
C SER A 91 -11.98 0.29 -8.60
N PRO A 92 -12.63 1.11 -7.76
CA PRO A 92 -14.08 1.28 -7.80
C PRO A 92 -14.49 2.18 -8.96
N ARG A 93 -15.64 1.87 -9.57
CA ARG A 93 -16.30 2.72 -10.56
C ARG A 93 -17.57 3.28 -9.97
N TYR A 94 -17.78 4.57 -10.12
CA TYR A 94 -18.99 5.28 -9.69
C TYR A 94 -19.76 5.80 -10.91
N TYR A 95 -21.05 6.02 -10.76
CA TYR A 95 -21.83 6.78 -11.75
C TYR A 95 -21.48 8.26 -11.64
N SER A 96 -21.46 8.98 -12.78
CA SER A 96 -21.33 10.44 -12.79
C SER A 96 -22.56 11.07 -12.13
N SER A 97 -22.39 12.21 -11.47
CA SER A 97 -23.48 13.00 -10.89
C SER A 97 -24.15 13.94 -11.90
N GLU A 98 -23.84 13.82 -13.20
CA GLU A 98 -24.52 14.62 -14.24
C GLU A 98 -26.00 14.20 -14.33
N GLY A 99 -26.86 15.07 -13.79
CA GLY A 99 -28.30 14.85 -13.66
C GLY A 99 -29.01 15.76 -12.62
N THR A 100 -28.32 16.71 -12.00
CA THR A 100 -28.93 17.80 -11.23
C THR A 100 -28.24 19.10 -11.61
N GLU A 101 -28.67 19.67 -12.74
CA GLU A 101 -28.73 21.13 -12.93
C GLU A 101 -30.11 21.61 -12.52
#